data_AF-A0A949EPF2-F1
#
_entry.id   AF-A0A949EPF2-F1
#
_cell.length_a   1.000
_cell.length_b   1.000
_cell.length_c   1.000
_cell.angle_alpha   90.00
_cell.angle_beta   90.00
_cell.angle_gamma   90.00
#
_symmetry.space_group_name_H-M   'P 1'
#
loop_
_entity.id
_entity.type
_entity.pdbx_description
1 polymer ?
#
loop_
_entity_poly.entity_id
_entity_poly.type
_entity_poly.pdbx_seq_one_letter_code
_entity_poly.pdbx_strand_id
1 'polypeptide(L)'
;MTKKILLIIFIILIILIISIIFYYMGQEKMSKKDLSVRMPVVAGSFYSADPDVLSEQIDDFLQQAEDIQIKGDLKMMILPHAGY
;
A
#
# COMPACT_ATOMS: atom_id res chain seq x y z
N MET A 1 32.76 16.94 48.63
CA MET A 1 32.68 15.72 47.80
C MET A 1 31.24 15.37 47.42
N THR A 2 30.32 15.35 48.39
CA THR A 2 28.88 15.06 48.21
C THR A 2 28.15 15.98 47.22
N LYS A 3 28.38 17.31 47.25
CA LYS A 3 27.74 18.25 46.31
C LYS A 3 28.14 18.03 44.84
N LYS A 4 29.37 17.60 44.58
CA LYS A 4 29.84 17.28 43.21
C LYS A 4 29.19 15.98 42.70
N ILE A 5 29.05 14.98 43.57
CA ILE A 5 28.35 13.74 43.26
C ILE A 5 26.86 14.01 42.97
N LEU A 6 26.21 14.85 43.78
CA LEU A 6 24.82 15.26 43.56
C LEU A 6 24.65 15.99 42.22
N LEU A 7 25.59 16.87 41.86
CA LEU A 7 25.58 17.57 40.57
C LEU A 7 25.72 16.60 39.39
N ILE A 8 26.60 15.59 39.49
CA ILE A 8 26.78 14.58 38.45
C ILE A 8 25.49 13.75 38.27
N ILE A 9 24.88 13.32 39.37
CA ILE A 9 23.61 12.58 39.33
C ILE A 9 22.51 13.42 38.66
N PHE A 10 22.44 14.71 38.98
CA PHE A 10 21.48 15.63 38.37
C PHE A 10 21.69 15.78 36.86
N ILE A 11 22.93 15.89 36.39
CA ILE A 11 23.25 15.97 34.96
C ILE A 11 22.86 14.67 34.23
N ILE A 12 23.14 13.51 34.83
CA ILE A 12 22.76 12.20 34.26
C ILE A 12 21.24 12.09 34.12
N LEU A 13 20.49 12.53 35.13
CA LEU A 13 19.02 12.59 35.10
C LEU A 13 18.51 13.47 33.97
N ILE A 14 19.11 14.65 33.76
CA ILE A 14 18.75 15.54 32.66
C ILE A 14 19.01 14.88 31.31
N ILE A 15 20.17 14.25 31.14
CA ILE A 15 20.51 13.55 29.89
C ILE A 15 19.51 12.42 29.63
N LEU A 16 19.15 11.64 30.65
CA LEU A 16 18.17 10.56 30.52
C LEU A 16 16.80 11.10 30.10
N ILE A 17 16.33 12.19 30.71
CA ILE A 17 15.06 12.84 30.35
C ILE A 17 15.11 13.34 28.90
N ILE A 18 16.21 13.98 28.49
CA ILE A 18 16.38 14.48 27.13
C ILE A 18 16.38 13.32 26.12
N SER A 19 17.07 12.22 26.40
CA SER A 19 17.07 11.03 25.55
C SER A 19 15.66 10.42 25.41
N ILE A 20 14.88 10.39 26.49
CA ILE A 20 13.49 9.93 26.46
C ILE A 20 12.63 10.85 25.59
N ILE A 21 12.79 12.17 25.72
CA ILE A 21 12.07 13.15 24.89
C ILE A 21 12.42 12.95 23.40
N PHE A 22 13.71 12.83 23.07
CA PHE A 22 14.15 12.58 21.70
C PHE A 22 13.62 11.24 21.14
N TYR A 23 13.55 10.19 21.96
CA TYR A 23 12.95 8.92 21.56
C TYR A 23 11.48 9.06 21.17
N TYR A 24 10.69 9.82 21.94
CA TYR A 24 9.29 10.07 21.63
C TYR A 24 9.09 11.07 20.48
N MET A 25 9.98 12.06 20.31
CA MET A 25 9.96 12.98 19.16
C MET A 25 10.32 12.28 17.84
N GLY A 26 11.22 11.29 17.89
CA GLY A 26 11.62 10.50 16.72
C GLY A 26 10.57 9.48 16.26
N GLN A 27 9.53 9.23 17.07
CA GLN A 27 8.32 8.56 16.61
C GLN A 27 7.42 9.58 15.90
N GLU A 28 7.86 10.10 14.75
CA GLU A 28 6.87 10.45 13.75
C GLU A 28 6.10 9.15 13.47
N LYS A 29 4.83 9.10 13.88
CA LYS A 29 3.91 8.12 13.29
C LYS A 29 4.07 8.35 11.80
N MET A 30 4.70 7.39 11.11
CA MET A 30 4.47 7.20 9.69
C MET A 30 2.96 7.13 9.60
N SER A 31 2.34 8.27 9.29
CA SER A 31 1.00 8.30 8.78
C SER A 31 1.14 7.35 7.62
N LYS A 32 0.53 6.16 7.74
CA LYS A 32 0.19 5.38 6.56
C LYS A 32 -0.58 6.40 5.75
N LYS A 33 0.13 7.08 4.84
CA LYS A 33 -0.46 7.99 3.88
C LYS A 33 -1.52 7.11 3.29
N ASP A 34 -2.77 7.34 3.69
CA ASP A 34 -3.86 6.43 3.43
C ASP A 34 -3.75 6.16 1.93
N LEU A 35 -3.32 4.94 1.59
CA LEU A 35 -3.25 4.54 0.20
C LEU A 35 -4.70 4.42 -0.16
N SER A 36 -5.29 5.55 -0.57
CA SER A 36 -6.71 5.68 -0.79
C SER A 36 -7.04 4.65 -1.86
N VAL A 37 -7.72 3.58 -1.45
CA VAL A 37 -8.12 2.53 -2.39
C VAL A 37 -8.98 3.22 -3.44
N ARG A 38 -8.52 3.20 -4.70
CA ARG A 38 -9.28 3.78 -5.81
C ARG A 38 -10.45 2.84 -6.11
N MET A 39 -11.64 3.29 -5.76
CA MET A 39 -12.86 2.53 -6.04
C MET A 39 -13.11 2.41 -7.55
N PRO A 40 -13.70 1.30 -8.01
CA PRO A 40 -14.05 1.09 -9.42
C PRO A 40 -15.23 2.00 -9.81
N VAL A 41 -14.93 3.18 -10.38
CA VAL A 41 -15.92 4.24 -10.63
C VAL A 41 -16.96 3.89 -11.71
N VAL A 42 -16.67 2.88 -12.55
CA VAL A 42 -17.52 2.50 -13.70
C VAL A 42 -18.14 1.11 -13.56
N ALA A 43 -17.96 0.45 -12.40
CA ALA A 43 -18.63 -0.81 -12.08
C ALA A 43 -20.16 -0.62 -12.08
N GLY A 44 -20.87 -1.56 -12.68
CA GLY A 44 -22.32 -1.51 -12.92
C GLY A 44 -22.73 -0.68 -14.14
N SER A 45 -21.79 -0.02 -14.82
CA SER A 45 -22.04 0.72 -16.07
C SER A 45 -21.26 0.16 -17.26
N PHE A 46 -19.95 0.00 -17.10
CA PHE A 46 -19.07 -0.55 -18.15
C PHE A 46 -18.79 -2.04 -17.99
N TYR A 47 -19.06 -2.60 -16.82
CA TYR A 47 -18.92 -4.03 -16.52
C TYR A 47 -19.75 -4.32 -15.27
N SER A 48 -20.07 -5.59 -14.99
CA SER A 48 -20.86 -5.96 -13.81
C SER A 48 -20.23 -5.45 -12.50
N ALA A 49 -21.06 -4.90 -11.60
CA ALA A 49 -20.63 -4.56 -10.25
C ALA A 49 -20.58 -5.79 -9.32
N ASP A 50 -21.20 -6.89 -9.73
CA ASP A 50 -21.15 -8.17 -9.03
C ASP A 50 -19.87 -8.93 -9.44
N PRO A 51 -18.97 -9.24 -8.48
CA PRO A 51 -17.69 -9.88 -8.78
C PRO A 51 -17.84 -11.30 -9.33
N ASP A 52 -18.86 -12.04 -8.89
CA ASP A 52 -19.04 -13.44 -9.31
C ASP A 52 -19.49 -13.47 -10.78
N VAL A 53 -20.43 -12.59 -11.13
CA VAL A 53 -20.91 -12.42 -12.52
C VAL A 53 -19.78 -11.95 -13.44
N LEU A 54 -18.97 -10.97 -12.99
CA LEU A 54 -17.84 -10.49 -13.79
C LEU A 54 -16.81 -11.59 -14.01
N SER A 55 -16.52 -12.40 -12.99
CA SER A 55 -15.56 -13.50 -13.12
C SER A 55 -16.01 -14.53 -14.14
N GLU A 56 -17.27 -14.98 -14.03
CA GLU A 56 -17.84 -15.97 -14.96
C GLU A 56 -17.82 -15.45 -16.41
N GLN A 57 -18.19 -14.18 -16.62
CA GLN A 57 -18.17 -13.57 -17.95
C GLN A 57 -16.76 -13.52 -18.56
N ILE A 58 -15.73 -13.20 -17.77
CA ILE A 58 -14.33 -13.18 -18.24
C ILE A 58 -13.84 -14.60 -18.53
N ASP A 59 -14.18 -15.57 -17.70
CA ASP A 59 -13.83 -16.97 -17.93
C ASP A 59 -14.44 -17.49 -19.23
N ASP A 60 -15.71 -17.16 -19.50
CA ASP A 60 -16.40 -17.52 -20.75
C ASP A 60 -15.73 -16.89 -21.97
N PHE A 61 -15.31 -15.62 -21.90
CA PHE A 61 -14.58 -14.96 -22.99
C PHE A 61 -13.23 -15.64 -23.25
N LEU A 62 -12.51 -16.01 -22.19
CA LEU A 62 -11.21 -16.68 -22.30
C LEU A 62 -11.35 -18.10 -22.85
N GLN A 63 -12.40 -18.84 -22.50
CA GLN A 63 -12.67 -20.17 -23.05
C GLN A 63 -12.99 -20.15 -24.54
N GLN A 64 -13.62 -19.07 -25.02
CA GLN A 64 -13.94 -18.87 -26.43
C GLN A 64 -12.76 -18.34 -27.24
N ALA A 65 -11.71 -17.83 -26.58
CA ALA A 65 -10.53 -17.30 -27.26
C ALA A 65 -9.73 -18.43 -27.91
N GLU A 66 -9.27 -18.21 -29.13
CA GLU A 66 -8.38 -19.14 -29.82
C GLU A 66 -7.01 -19.18 -29.12
N ASP A 67 -6.48 -20.38 -28.88
CA ASP A 67 -5.14 -20.55 -28.35
C ASP A 67 -4.11 -20.33 -29.47
N ILE A 68 -3.48 -19.16 -29.46
CA ILE A 68 -2.49 -18.76 -30.46
C ILE A 68 -1.10 -19.04 -29.92
N GLN A 69 -0.38 -19.97 -30.56
CA GLN A 69 1.04 -20.17 -30.28
C GLN A 69 1.87 -19.00 -30.82
N ILE A 70 2.39 -18.18 -29.92
CA ILE A 70 3.29 -17.08 -30.25
C ILE A 70 4.73 -17.59 -30.24
N LYS A 71 5.47 -17.34 -31.33
CA LYS A 71 6.91 -17.62 -31.38
C LYS A 71 7.66 -16.51 -30.65
N GLY A 72 8.43 -16.88 -29.62
CA GLY A 72 9.16 -15.94 -28.77
C GLY A 72 8.29 -15.34 -27.65
N ASP A 73 8.76 -14.26 -27.03
CA ASP A 73 8.07 -13.68 -25.88
C ASP A 73 7.01 -12.63 -26.29
N LEU A 74 5.82 -12.71 -25.70
CA LEU A 74 4.81 -11.65 -25.79
C LEU A 74 5.33 -10.37 -25.12
N LYS A 75 5.45 -9.27 -25.88
CA LYS A 75 5.94 -7.98 -25.36
C LYS A 75 4.84 -6.93 -25.16
N MET A 76 3.75 -7.00 -25.92
CA MET A 76 2.67 -6.00 -25.87
C MET A 76 1.35 -6.62 -26.34
N MET A 77 0.23 -6.09 -25.82
CA MET A 77 -1.13 -6.35 -26.30
C MET A 77 -1.84 -5.02 -26.54
N ILE A 78 -2.69 -4.96 -27.58
CA ILE A 78 -3.54 -3.81 -27.88
C ILE A 78 -4.98 -4.28 -27.71
N LEU A 79 -5.73 -3.61 -26.84
CA LEU A 79 -7.10 -4.00 -26.45
C LEU A 79 -8.04 -2.79 -26.57
N PRO A 80 -9.33 -3.01 -26.89
CA PRO A 80 -10.33 -1.95 -26.80
C PRO A 80 -10.57 -1.53 -25.33
N HIS A 81 -11.12 -0.33 -25.13
CA HIS A 81 -11.48 0.20 -23.80
C HIS A 81 -13.01 0.36 -23.62
N ALA A 82 -13.79 -0.31 -24.47
CA ALA A 82 -15.25 -0.31 -24.38
C ALA A 82 -15.73 -1.13 -23.17
N GLY A 83 -17.00 -0.94 -22.78
CA GLY A 83 -17.63 -1.75 -21.73
C GLY A 83 -17.86 -3.20 -22.18
N TYR A 84 -17.92 -4.10 -21.20
CA TYR A 84 -18.19 -5.53 -21.30
C TYR A 84 -19.58 -5.87 -20.75
#